data_AF-A0A955MH04-F1
#
_entry.id   AF-A0A955MH04-F1
#
_cell.length_a   1.000
_cell.length_b   1.000
_cell.length_c   1.000
_cell.angle_alpha   90.00
_cell.angle_beta   90.00
_cell.angle_gamma   90.00
#
_symmetry.space_group_name_H-M   'P 1'
#
loop_
_entity.id
_entity.type
_entity.pdbx_description
1 polymer ?
#
loop_
_entity_poly.entity_id
_entity_poly.type
_entity_poly.pdbx_seq_one_letter_code
_entity_poly.pdbx_strand_id
1 'polypeptide(L)'
;MQFLRKARCRGLRQTVVMFVLAAFISSGFIYPLETRAQTLPTPGTMLAPTASFVPAVIKAVKVFPENPFKFDFIIDAGQSGLEGEDLKQESTKLIKYFFAALTVPENELWVNLSPYEQDRIIPEKFGVT
;
A
#
# COMPACT_ATOMS: atom_id res chain seq x y z
N MET A 1 -6.37 54.03 33.99
CA MET A 1 -7.29 53.12 33.25
C MET A 1 -6.56 51.99 32.47
N GLN A 2 -5.46 51.40 32.95
CA GLN A 2 -4.78 50.29 32.24
C GLN A 2 -4.99 48.91 32.89
N PHE A 3 -5.26 48.84 34.21
CA PHE A 3 -5.47 47.58 34.94
C PHE A 3 -6.80 46.87 34.60
N LEU A 4 -7.89 47.62 34.39
CA LEU A 4 -9.22 47.08 34.08
C LEU A 4 -9.30 46.41 32.69
N ARG A 5 -8.48 46.85 31.72
CA ARG A 5 -8.37 46.21 30.39
C ARG A 5 -7.68 44.85 30.45
N LYS A 6 -6.61 44.70 31.25
CA LYS A 6 -5.88 43.44 31.44
C LYS A 6 -6.72 42.37 32.15
N ALA A 7 -7.50 42.75 33.16
CA ALA A 7 -8.39 41.83 33.88
C ALA A 7 -9.55 41.31 33.01
N ARG A 8 -10.13 42.17 32.17
CA ARG A 8 -11.19 41.81 31.21
C ARG A 8 -10.71 40.85 30.11
N CYS A 9 -9.48 41.01 29.62
CA CYS A 9 -8.85 40.05 28.70
C CYS A 9 -8.47 38.72 29.38
N ARG A 10 -8.12 38.72 30.67
CA ARG A 10 -7.82 37.49 31.44
C ARG A 10 -9.09 36.65 31.68
N GLY A 11 -10.20 37.30 32.05
CA GLY A 11 -11.50 36.63 32.24
C GLY A 11 -12.06 36.04 30.94
N LEU A 12 -11.98 36.80 29.84
CA LEU A 12 -12.40 36.30 28.52
C LEU A 12 -11.53 35.13 28.02
N ARG A 13 -10.21 35.17 28.27
CA ARG A 13 -9.32 34.05 27.95
C ARG A 13 -9.66 32.80 28.77
N GLN A 14 -9.97 32.97 30.06
CA GLN A 14 -10.33 31.85 30.93
C GLN A 14 -11.65 31.19 30.52
N THR A 15 -12.66 31.97 30.12
CA THR A 15 -13.93 31.40 29.63
C THR A 15 -13.77 30.67 28.32
N VAL A 16 -12.97 31.21 27.38
CA VAL A 16 -12.68 30.51 26.11
C VAL A 16 -11.92 29.19 26.38
N VAL A 17 -10.93 29.19 27.26
CA VAL A 17 -10.19 27.97 27.62
C VAL A 17 -11.11 26.93 28.28
N MET A 18 -11.97 27.36 29.21
CA MET A 18 -12.94 26.47 29.86
C MET A 18 -13.91 25.86 28.85
N PHE A 19 -14.35 26.64 27.85
CA PHE A 19 -15.23 26.16 26.80
C PHE A 19 -14.53 25.14 25.88
N VAL A 20 -13.28 25.40 25.47
CA VAL A 20 -12.48 24.48 24.66
C VAL A 20 -12.23 23.17 25.41
N LEU A 21 -11.90 23.23 26.71
CA LEU A 21 -11.70 22.04 27.54
C LEU A 21 -13.00 21.24 27.70
N ALA A 22 -14.13 21.91 27.93
CA ALA A 22 -15.43 21.24 28.03
C ALA A 22 -15.82 20.55 26.71
N ALA A 23 -15.58 21.20 25.57
CA ALA A 23 -15.83 20.64 24.24
C ALA A 23 -14.92 19.44 23.92
N PHE A 24 -13.67 19.46 24.37
CA PHE A 24 -12.73 18.34 24.20
C PHE A 24 -13.10 17.13 25.07
N ILE A 25 -13.52 17.37 26.32
CA ILE A 25 -13.94 16.30 27.22
C ILE A 25 -15.26 15.67 26.74
N SER A 26 -16.20 16.49 26.26
CA SER A 26 -17.47 15.98 25.74
C SER A 26 -17.29 15.15 24.46
N SER A 27 -16.40 15.57 23.56
CA SER A 27 -16.10 14.81 22.34
C SER A 27 -15.25 13.55 22.57
N GLY A 28 -14.39 13.54 23.60
CA GLY A 28 -13.50 12.40 23.89
C GLY A 28 -14.11 11.29 24.75
N PHE A 29 -15.04 11.62 25.66
CA PHE A 29 -15.53 10.66 26.66
C PHE A 29 -17.04 10.39 26.60
N ILE A 30 -17.86 11.35 26.18
CA ILE A 30 -19.33 11.22 26.24
C ILE A 30 -19.89 10.62 24.96
N TYR A 31 -19.28 10.96 23.82
CA TYR A 31 -19.60 10.36 22.52
C TYR A 31 -18.41 9.52 22.09
N PRO A 32 -18.43 8.19 22.29
CA PRO A 32 -17.43 7.34 21.65
C PRO A 32 -17.61 7.49 20.15
N LEU A 33 -16.77 8.34 19.53
CA LEU A 33 -16.58 8.30 18.09
C LEU A 33 -16.03 6.90 17.81
N GLU A 34 -16.77 6.09 17.09
CA GLU A 34 -16.31 4.81 16.55
C GLU A 34 -15.02 5.06 15.78
N THR A 35 -13.87 4.92 16.43
CA THR A 35 -12.55 4.99 15.80
C THR A 35 -12.39 3.71 15.00
N ARG A 36 -13.00 3.69 13.81
CA ARG A 36 -12.84 2.62 12.82
C ARG A 36 -11.45 2.73 12.22
N ALA A 37 -10.45 2.26 12.97
CA ALA A 37 -9.09 2.14 12.45
C ALA A 37 -9.05 1.19 11.24
N GLN A 38 -9.90 0.16 11.22
CA GLN A 38 -10.06 -0.78 10.13
C GLN A 38 -11.52 -1.28 10.05
N THR A 39 -12.11 -1.23 8.86
CA THR A 39 -13.43 -1.81 8.56
C THR A 39 -13.29 -3.32 8.39
N LEU A 40 -13.15 -4.04 9.50
CA LEU A 40 -13.07 -5.49 9.48
C LEU A 40 -14.46 -6.14 9.53
N PRO A 41 -14.68 -7.26 8.83
CA PRO A 41 -15.90 -8.06 9.00
C PRO A 41 -15.98 -8.58 10.43
N THR A 42 -17.20 -8.83 10.90
CA THR A 42 -17.44 -9.41 12.23
C THR A 42 -16.67 -10.74 12.39
N PRO A 43 -16.04 -11.01 13.54
CA PRO A 43 -15.38 -12.29 13.77
C PRO A 43 -16.33 -13.46 13.49
N GLY A 44 -15.85 -14.47 12.75
CA GLY A 44 -16.67 -15.61 12.32
C GLY A 44 -17.47 -15.40 11.03
N THR A 45 -17.37 -14.23 10.39
CA THR A 45 -17.95 -14.01 9.06
C THR A 45 -17.17 -14.79 8.02
N MET A 46 -17.84 -15.67 7.27
CA MET A 46 -17.24 -16.33 6.12
C MET A 46 -17.03 -15.33 4.99
N LEU A 47 -15.80 -15.25 4.47
CA LEU A 47 -15.48 -14.44 3.30
C LEU A 47 -15.62 -15.29 2.05
N ALA A 48 -16.40 -14.82 1.09
CA ALA A 48 -16.46 -15.43 -0.23
C ALA A 48 -15.21 -15.04 -1.03
N PRO A 49 -14.65 -15.95 -1.84
CA PRO A 49 -13.60 -15.60 -2.78
C PRO A 49 -14.14 -14.60 -3.82
N THR A 50 -13.27 -13.72 -4.32
CA THR A 50 -13.59 -12.87 -5.47
C THR A 50 -13.73 -13.71 -6.73
N ALA A 51 -14.35 -13.14 -7.76
CA ALA A 51 -14.34 -13.74 -9.08
C ALA A 51 -12.89 -13.94 -9.57
N SER A 52 -12.68 -14.99 -10.38
CA SER A 52 -11.39 -15.23 -11.02
C SER A 52 -11.01 -14.03 -11.89
N PHE A 53 -9.74 -13.63 -11.81
CA PHE A 53 -9.22 -12.47 -12.54
C PHE A 53 -7.92 -12.83 -13.24
N VAL A 54 -7.82 -12.52 -14.53
CA VAL A 54 -6.60 -12.72 -15.33
C VAL A 54 -5.96 -11.35 -15.56
N PRO A 55 -4.83 -11.02 -14.90
CA PRO A 55 -4.14 -9.76 -15.12
C PRO A 55 -3.39 -9.74 -16.46
N ALA A 56 -2.77 -8.61 -16.79
CA ALA A 56 -1.83 -8.54 -17.89
C ALA A 56 -0.63 -9.49 -17.65
N VAL A 57 -0.24 -10.26 -18.66
CA VAL A 57 0.78 -11.30 -18.54
C VAL A 57 1.64 -11.41 -19.80
N ILE A 58 2.93 -11.73 -19.63
CA ILE A 58 3.81 -12.10 -20.72
C ILE A 58 3.41 -13.49 -21.22
N LYS A 59 2.97 -13.60 -22.48
CA LYS A 59 2.63 -14.89 -23.11
C LYS A 59 3.83 -15.55 -23.77
N ALA A 60 4.68 -14.75 -24.38
CA ALA A 60 5.82 -15.25 -25.13
C ALA A 60 6.94 -14.21 -25.24
N VAL A 61 8.14 -14.72 -25.49
CA VAL A 61 9.32 -13.92 -25.83
C VAL A 61 9.88 -14.48 -27.14
N LYS A 62 10.02 -13.62 -28.14
CA LYS A 62 10.72 -13.94 -29.38
C LYS A 62 12.16 -13.48 -29.27
N VAL A 63 13.08 -14.40 -29.52
CA VAL A 63 14.52 -14.16 -29.51
C VAL A 63 15.07 -14.15 -30.93
N PHE A 64 16.14 -13.38 -31.16
CA PHE A 64 16.77 -13.22 -32.47
C PHE A 64 18.25 -13.63 -32.38
N PRO A 65 18.65 -14.83 -32.87
CA PRO A 65 20.04 -15.29 -32.77
C PRO A 65 21.06 -14.33 -33.39
N GLU A 66 20.68 -13.67 -34.49
CA GLU A 66 21.53 -12.70 -35.20
C GLU A 66 21.70 -11.37 -34.46
N ASN A 67 20.84 -11.09 -33.48
CA ASN A 67 20.95 -9.93 -32.61
C ASN A 67 20.53 -10.31 -31.17
N PRO A 68 21.46 -10.87 -30.38
CA PRO A 68 21.16 -11.43 -29.06
C PRO A 68 20.58 -10.45 -28.03
N PHE A 69 20.72 -9.14 -28.26
CA PHE A 69 20.16 -8.10 -27.38
C PHE A 69 18.76 -7.63 -27.81
N LYS A 70 18.22 -8.18 -28.90
CA LYS A 70 16.86 -7.89 -29.35
C LYS A 70 15.88 -8.95 -28.83
N PHE A 71 14.83 -8.47 -28.16
CA PHE A 71 13.73 -9.28 -27.66
C PHE A 71 12.41 -8.63 -28.03
N ASP A 72 11.48 -9.41 -28.57
CA ASP A 72 10.08 -8.98 -28.72
C ASP A 72 9.23 -9.74 -27.68
N PHE A 73 8.53 -9.00 -26.82
CA PHE A 73 7.63 -9.56 -25.82
C PHE A 73 6.18 -9.50 -26.32
N ILE A 74 5.45 -10.61 -26.21
CA ILE A 74 4.02 -10.68 -26.49
C ILE A 74 3.28 -10.62 -25.16
N ILE A 75 2.50 -9.56 -24.96
CA ILE A 75 1.73 -9.31 -23.75
C ILE A 75 0.25 -9.53 -24.05
N ASP A 76 -0.43 -10.28 -23.18
CA ASP A 76 -1.89 -10.36 -23.14
C ASP A 76 -2.37 -9.45 -22.01
N ALA A 77 -3.26 -8.50 -22.31
CA ALA A 77 -3.81 -7.59 -21.31
C ALA A 77 -4.82 -8.28 -20.37
N GLY A 78 -5.30 -9.48 -20.72
CA GLY A 78 -6.28 -10.22 -19.94
C GLY A 78 -7.54 -9.40 -19.67
N GLN A 79 -7.95 -9.37 -18.40
CA GLN A 79 -9.12 -8.64 -17.90
C GLN A 79 -8.73 -7.31 -17.22
N SER A 80 -7.48 -6.86 -17.37
CA SER A 80 -6.99 -5.66 -16.69
C SER A 80 -7.66 -4.36 -17.15
N GLY A 81 -8.20 -4.33 -18.37
CA GLY A 81 -8.75 -3.11 -18.98
C GLY A 81 -7.69 -2.06 -19.30
N LEU A 82 -6.40 -2.41 -19.25
CA LEU A 82 -5.30 -1.50 -19.56
C LEU A 82 -5.15 -1.37 -21.08
N GLU A 83 -5.03 -0.14 -21.56
CA GLU A 83 -4.83 0.20 -22.97
C GLU A 83 -3.78 1.30 -23.12
N GLY A 84 -3.29 1.49 -24.35
CA GLY A 84 -2.40 2.60 -24.70
C GLY A 84 -1.15 2.68 -23.82
N GLU A 85 -0.92 3.85 -23.23
CA GLU A 85 0.29 4.10 -22.43
C GLU A 85 0.27 3.36 -21.09
N ASP A 86 -0.90 3.12 -20.48
CA ASP A 86 -0.99 2.40 -19.22
C ASP A 86 -0.61 0.92 -19.38
N LEU A 87 -1.10 0.29 -20.47
CA LEU A 87 -0.69 -1.07 -20.82
C LEU A 87 0.81 -1.14 -21.09
N LYS A 88 1.38 -0.13 -21.73
CA LYS A 88 2.82 -0.06 -22.03
C LYS A 88 3.66 0.10 -20.76
N GLN A 89 3.20 0.90 -19.80
CA GLN A 89 3.86 1.04 -18.49
C GLN A 89 3.85 -0.27 -17.72
N GLU A 90 2.69 -0.94 -17.64
CA GLU A 90 2.58 -2.24 -16.97
C GLU A 90 3.41 -3.31 -17.70
N SER A 91 3.37 -3.34 -19.02
CA SER A 91 4.20 -4.23 -19.84
C SER A 91 5.69 -4.03 -19.57
N THR A 92 6.13 -2.76 -19.49
CA THR A 92 7.53 -2.42 -19.20
C THR A 92 7.95 -2.92 -17.81
N LYS A 93 7.06 -2.80 -16.82
CA LYS A 93 7.29 -3.32 -15.47
C LYS A 93 7.41 -4.85 -15.47
N LEU A 94 6.50 -5.55 -16.17
CA LEU A 94 6.57 -7.00 -16.31
C LEU A 94 7.88 -7.46 -16.98
N ILE A 95 8.31 -6.76 -18.03
CA ILE A 95 9.59 -7.04 -18.73
C ILE A 95 10.77 -6.84 -17.77
N LYS A 96 10.78 -5.79 -16.95
CA LYS A 96 11.81 -5.58 -15.93
C LYS A 96 11.85 -6.71 -14.91
N TYR A 97 10.69 -7.17 -14.44
CA TYR A 97 10.62 -8.33 -13.53
C TYR A 97 11.10 -9.61 -14.19
N PHE A 98 10.81 -9.82 -15.48
CA PHE A 98 11.33 -10.96 -16.23
C PHE A 98 12.87 -10.95 -16.26
N PHE A 99 13.50 -9.83 -16.58
CA PHE A 99 14.96 -9.72 -16.55
C PHE A 99 15.54 -9.82 -15.13
N ALA A 100 14.85 -9.28 -14.13
CA ALA A 100 15.24 -9.45 -12.73
C ALA A 100 15.25 -10.94 -12.36
N ALA A 101 14.20 -11.68 -12.69
CA ALA A 101 14.13 -13.13 -12.44
C ALA A 101 15.24 -13.92 -13.16
N LEU A 102 15.63 -13.50 -14.38
CA LEU A 102 16.76 -14.11 -15.10
C LEU A 102 18.13 -13.82 -14.48
N THR A 103 18.25 -12.74 -13.71
CA THR A 103 19.53 -12.29 -13.12
C THR A 103 19.64 -12.57 -11.64
N VAL A 104 18.58 -13.10 -11.02
CA VAL A 104 18.57 -13.54 -9.62
C VAL A 104 18.80 -15.05 -9.55
N PRO A 105 19.84 -15.52 -8.83
CA PRO A 105 20.06 -16.93 -8.55
C PRO A 105 18.83 -17.64 -7.95
N GLU A 106 18.57 -18.88 -8.38
CA GLU A 106 17.40 -19.65 -7.93
C GLU A 106 17.35 -19.84 -6.41
N ASN A 107 18.50 -20.05 -5.77
CA ASN A 107 18.63 -20.17 -4.32
C ASN A 107 18.34 -18.86 -3.55
N GLU A 108 18.05 -17.76 -4.24
CA GLU A 108 17.67 -16.48 -3.66
C GLU A 108 16.24 -16.05 -4.03
N LEU A 109 15.53 -16.84 -4.85
CA LEU A 109 14.13 -16.58 -5.27
C LEU A 109 13.10 -17.09 -4.26
N TRP A 110 13.52 -17.86 -3.26
CA TRP A 110 12.61 -18.44 -2.29
C TRP A 110 12.39 -17.47 -1.12
N VAL A 111 11.12 -17.31 -0.77
CA VAL A 111 10.69 -16.64 0.46
C VAL A 111 9.81 -17.61 1.21
N ASN A 112 10.16 -17.86 2.46
CA ASN A 112 9.32 -18.67 3.30
C ASN A 112 8.37 -17.78 4.09
N LEU A 113 7.08 -18.07 3.97
CA LEU A 113 6.02 -17.35 4.66
C LEU A 113 5.61 -18.05 5.96
N SER A 114 6.29 -19.14 6.32
CA SER A 114 6.05 -19.88 7.55
C SER A 114 6.65 -19.13 8.76
N PRO A 115 5.85 -18.75 9.77
CA PRO A 115 6.34 -17.99 10.93
C PRO A 115 7.43 -18.69 11.77
N TYR A 116 7.59 -20.00 11.60
CA TYR A 116 8.46 -20.86 12.42
C TYR A 116 9.84 -21.09 11.83
N GLU A 117 10.09 -20.56 10.65
CA GLU A 117 11.34 -20.75 9.94
C GLU A 117 11.94 -19.37 9.70
N GLN A 118 12.61 -18.87 10.75
CA GLN A 118 13.12 -17.49 10.84
C GLN A 118 14.36 -17.27 9.97
N ASP A 119 15.16 -18.31 9.73
CA ASP A 119 16.38 -18.25 8.91
C ASP A 119 16.10 -18.20 7.40
N ARG A 120 14.83 -17.98 7.06
CA ARG A 120 14.22 -18.27 5.77
C ARG A 120 13.43 -17.07 5.21
N ILE A 121 13.86 -15.87 5.62
CA ILE A 121 13.26 -14.58 5.29
C ILE A 121 14.02 -13.93 4.12
N ILE A 122 13.33 -13.04 3.41
CA ILE A 122 13.82 -12.21 2.29
C ILE A 122 15.31 -11.85 2.44
N PRO A 123 16.17 -12.14 1.45
CA PRO A 123 17.57 -11.74 1.47
C PRO A 123 17.73 -10.24 1.78
N GLU A 124 18.65 -9.87 2.69
CA GLU A 124 18.82 -8.49 3.17
C GLU A 124 18.90 -7.45 2.04
N LYS A 125 19.51 -7.83 0.91
CA LYS A 125 19.62 -6.97 -0.29
C LYS A 125 18.28 -6.47 -0.84
N PHE A 126 17.18 -7.20 -0.63
CA PHE A 126 15.85 -6.79 -1.07
C PHE A 126 15.14 -5.87 -0.06
N GLY A 127 15.66 -5.73 1.17
CA GLY A 127 15.11 -4.85 2.21
C GLY A 127 15.74 -3.46 2.28
N VAL A 128 16.75 -3.18 1.45
CA VAL A 128 17.44 -1.88 1.40
C VAL A 128 16.80 -1.03 0.30
N THR A 129 15.78 -0.26 0.66
CA THR A 129 15.19 0.80 -0.18
C THR A 129 15.03 2.08 0.61
#